data_AF-A0A973RKU3-F1
#
_entry.id   AF-A0A973RKU3-F1
#
_cell.length_a   1.000
_cell.length_b   1.000
_cell.length_c   1.000
_cell.angle_alpha   90.00
_cell.angle_beta   90.00
_cell.angle_gamma   90.00
#
_symmetry.space_group_name_H-M   'P 1'
#
loop_
_entity.id
_entity.type
_entity.pdbx_description
1 polymer ?
#
loop_
_entity_poly.entity_id
_entity_poly.type
_entity_poly.pdbx_seq_one_letter_code
_entity_poly.pdbx_strand_id
1 'polypeptide(L)'
;LEGLKERQFLIDGELIIPVGDALSFDALQLRLHPAESRVRKLAAEHPAELMLFDILELGGKDLTREPLEKRRVTLEKFYAKNHVAGLQLSPVTHNRATAVRWLERSGGALDGVIAKRSNLEYRSGERAMIKVKQQRTADCVVGGFRYAEKKKVVGSLLLGLYDDQGLLNHVGFTSAIPASERPRLTEDLQALIQPPGFTGSAPGGPSRWNTERSMAWEPLKPVLVVEVRYDQITGRRFRHGTGFVRWRPDKDPKQCTYEQLAPELRPSELKELFGT
;
A
#
# COMPACT_ATOMS: atom_id res chain seq x y z
N LEU A 1 1.19 26.21 8.62
CA LEU A 1 2.55 26.64 9.04
C LEU A 1 2.67 28.14 9.31
N GLU A 2 1.61 28.95 9.12
CA GLU A 2 1.66 30.41 9.32
C GLU A 2 2.01 30.83 10.76
N GLY A 3 1.76 29.97 11.75
CA GLY A 3 2.09 30.20 13.16
C GLY A 3 3.54 29.87 13.57
N LEU A 4 4.41 29.47 12.64
CA LEU A 4 5.82 29.21 12.95
C LEU A 4 6.57 30.51 13.22
N LYS A 5 7.48 30.49 14.21
CA LYS A 5 8.32 31.64 14.55
C LYS A 5 9.49 31.79 13.55
N GLU A 6 10.09 30.68 13.15
CA GLU A 6 11.16 30.63 12.17
C GLU A 6 10.62 30.82 10.75
N ARG A 7 11.31 31.65 9.94
CA ARG A 7 10.87 32.01 8.58
C ARG A 7 11.72 31.38 7.47
N GLN A 8 12.89 30.84 7.80
CA GLN A 8 13.81 30.20 6.85
C GLN A 8 14.11 28.79 7.36
N PHE A 9 13.54 27.79 6.71
CA PHE A 9 13.76 26.39 7.01
C PHE A 9 13.39 25.53 5.81
N LEU A 10 13.95 24.33 5.77
CA LEU A 10 13.56 23.27 4.86
C LEU A 10 13.35 22.01 5.68
N ILE A 11 12.12 21.50 5.69
CA ILE A 11 11.71 20.30 6.44
C ILE A 11 11.20 19.24 5.49
N ASP A 12 11.36 17.98 5.90
CA ASP A 12 10.86 16.83 5.15
C ASP A 12 9.86 16.07 6.01
N GLY A 13 8.73 15.72 5.41
CA GLY A 13 7.55 15.21 6.10
C GLY A 13 6.49 14.66 5.17
N GLU A 14 5.56 13.91 5.74
CA GLU A 14 4.44 13.29 5.03
C GLU A 14 3.13 13.99 5.40
N LEU A 15 2.28 14.30 4.41
CA LEU A 15 0.93 14.75 4.67
C LEU A 15 0.03 13.55 4.98
N ILE A 16 -0.64 13.60 6.12
CA ILE A 16 -1.57 12.57 6.58
C ILE A 16 -2.95 13.19 6.80
N ILE A 17 -4.01 12.42 6.51
CA ILE A 17 -5.39 12.86 6.76
C ILE A 17 -6.07 11.87 7.70
N PRO A 18 -6.33 12.24 8.96
CA PRO A 18 -7.19 11.45 9.83
C PRO A 18 -8.66 11.58 9.39
N VAL A 19 -9.32 10.46 9.16
CA VAL A 19 -10.76 10.37 8.87
C VAL A 19 -11.39 9.39 9.85
N GLY A 20 -12.11 9.90 10.86
CA GLY A 20 -12.61 9.12 11.97
C GLY A 20 -11.47 8.37 12.65
N ASP A 21 -11.61 7.05 12.72
CA ASP A 21 -10.56 6.13 13.15
C ASP A 21 -9.87 5.47 11.93
N ALA A 22 -9.36 6.24 10.94
CA ALA A 22 -8.31 5.79 10.01
C ALA A 22 -7.42 6.95 9.52
N LEU A 23 -6.20 6.66 9.02
CA LEU A 23 -5.53 7.60 8.09
C LEU A 23 -5.99 7.26 6.67
N SER A 24 -6.40 8.28 5.90
CA SER A 24 -6.97 8.07 4.57
C SER A 24 -6.11 8.72 3.49
N PHE A 25 -5.37 7.89 2.76
CA PHE A 25 -4.71 8.33 1.53
C PHE A 25 -5.75 8.70 0.46
N ASP A 26 -6.86 7.97 0.37
CA ASP A 26 -7.94 8.25 -0.58
C ASP A 26 -8.52 9.65 -0.37
N ALA A 27 -8.73 10.08 0.89
CA ALA A 27 -9.18 11.43 1.21
C ALA A 27 -8.19 12.51 0.73
N LEU A 28 -6.89 12.23 0.76
CA LEU A 28 -5.86 13.13 0.22
C LEU A 28 -5.95 13.19 -1.31
N GLN A 29 -6.12 12.03 -1.96
CA GLN A 29 -6.29 11.97 -3.42
C GLN A 29 -7.53 12.72 -3.91
N LEU A 30 -8.63 12.72 -3.14
CA LEU A 30 -9.84 13.48 -3.48
C LEU A 30 -9.61 15.00 -3.58
N ARG A 31 -8.51 15.51 -3.02
CA ARG A 31 -8.11 16.93 -3.15
C ARG A 31 -7.31 17.24 -4.41
N LEU A 32 -6.86 16.24 -5.15
CA LEU A 32 -6.26 16.42 -6.48
C LEU A 32 -7.38 16.67 -7.51
N HIS A 33 -8.07 17.79 -7.34
CA HIS A 33 -9.27 18.14 -8.08
C HIS A 33 -9.16 19.56 -8.67
N PRO A 34 -9.60 19.81 -9.92
CA PRO A 34 -9.46 21.12 -10.56
C PRO A 34 -10.23 22.25 -9.86
N ALA A 35 -11.40 21.94 -9.28
CA ALA A 35 -12.25 22.94 -8.64
C ALA A 35 -11.73 23.31 -7.23
N GLU A 36 -11.22 24.52 -7.08
CA GLU A 36 -10.72 25.06 -5.81
C GLU A 36 -11.75 25.00 -4.67
N SER A 37 -13.03 25.30 -4.97
CA SER A 37 -14.12 25.23 -3.98
C SER A 37 -14.28 23.84 -3.37
N ARG A 38 -14.08 22.78 -4.16
CA ARG A 38 -14.10 21.39 -3.67
C ARG A 38 -12.90 21.11 -2.79
N VAL A 39 -11.71 21.58 -3.18
CA VAL A 39 -10.49 21.42 -2.39
C VAL A 39 -10.63 22.12 -1.03
N ARG A 40 -11.10 23.38 -1.00
CA ARG A 40 -11.34 24.13 0.24
C ARG A 40 -12.36 23.44 1.15
N LYS A 41 -13.47 22.95 0.58
CA LYS A 41 -14.47 22.18 1.34
C LYS A 41 -13.86 20.93 1.98
N LEU A 42 -13.18 20.09 1.19
CA LEU A 42 -12.56 18.86 1.69
C LEU A 42 -11.41 19.15 2.67
N ALA A 43 -10.70 20.27 2.52
CA ALA A 43 -9.68 20.73 3.46
C ALA A 43 -10.27 21.05 4.83
N ALA A 44 -11.44 21.69 4.86
CA ALA A 44 -12.15 21.99 6.10
C ALA A 44 -12.79 20.75 6.75
N GLU A 45 -13.35 19.83 5.94
CA GLU A 45 -14.02 18.62 6.45
C GLU A 45 -13.02 17.60 7.04
N HIS A 46 -11.81 17.48 6.46
CA HIS A 46 -10.82 16.48 6.88
C HIS A 46 -9.41 17.07 7.02
N PRO A 47 -9.13 18.00 7.94
CA PRO A 47 -7.85 18.74 7.98
C PRO A 47 -6.63 17.82 7.84
N ALA A 48 -5.68 18.20 6.97
CA ALA A 48 -4.42 17.45 6.85
C ALA A 48 -3.46 17.83 7.97
N GLU A 49 -2.70 16.85 8.42
CA GLU A 49 -1.57 17.04 9.33
C GLU A 49 -0.26 16.76 8.57
N LEU A 50 0.82 17.39 9.00
CA LEU A 50 2.16 17.19 8.46
C LEU A 50 3.02 16.46 9.48
N MET A 51 3.41 15.22 9.20
CA MET A 51 4.29 14.41 10.03
C MET A 51 5.74 14.59 9.60
N LEU A 52 6.52 15.27 10.42
CA LEU A 52 7.92 15.57 10.14
C LEU A 52 8.83 14.40 10.47
N PHE A 53 9.84 14.18 9.63
CA PHE A 53 10.85 13.14 9.85
C PHE A 53 12.29 13.56 9.52
N ASP A 54 12.51 14.72 8.91
CA ASP A 54 13.85 15.30 8.72
C ASP A 54 13.80 16.84 8.68
N ILE A 55 14.96 17.47 8.86
CA ILE A 55 15.18 18.90 8.65
C ILE A 55 16.49 19.12 7.90
N LEU A 56 16.42 19.85 6.80
CA LEU A 56 17.52 20.03 5.84
C LEU A 56 18.10 21.44 5.89
N GLU A 57 17.36 22.40 6.39
CA GLU A 57 17.83 23.77 6.60
C GLU A 57 17.12 24.41 7.80
N LEU A 58 17.84 25.21 8.58
CA LEU A 58 17.25 26.04 9.63
C LEU A 58 18.02 27.36 9.77
N GLY A 59 17.30 28.48 9.66
CA GLY A 59 17.88 29.82 9.79
C GLY A 59 18.95 30.12 8.74
N GLY A 60 18.77 29.64 7.51
CA GLY A 60 19.74 29.77 6.43
C GLY A 60 20.98 28.88 6.53
N LYS A 61 21.08 28.03 7.56
CA LYS A 61 22.13 27.01 7.66
C LYS A 61 21.69 25.72 6.97
N ASP A 62 22.42 25.33 5.93
CA ASP A 62 22.31 24.02 5.29
C ASP A 62 22.76 22.90 6.24
N LEU A 63 21.90 21.89 6.41
CA LEU A 63 22.12 20.72 7.26
C LEU A 63 22.25 19.43 6.44
N THR A 64 22.15 19.47 5.11
CA THR A 64 22.17 18.27 4.26
C THR A 64 23.44 17.45 4.43
N ARG A 65 24.59 18.09 4.70
CA ARG A 65 25.89 17.46 4.98
C ARG A 65 26.08 17.02 6.43
N GLU A 66 25.13 17.31 7.32
CA GLU A 66 25.19 16.82 8.69
C GLU A 66 24.61 15.40 8.77
N PRO A 67 25.16 14.52 9.62
CA PRO A 67 24.56 13.22 9.91
C PRO A 67 23.10 13.31 10.38
N LEU A 68 22.27 12.31 10.02
CA LEU A 68 20.86 12.24 10.41
C LEU A 68 20.63 12.41 11.92
N GLU A 69 21.51 11.87 12.77
CA GLU A 69 21.39 12.05 14.23
C GLU A 69 21.42 13.53 14.66
N LYS A 70 22.25 14.36 14.03
CA LYS A 70 22.31 15.81 14.31
C LYS A 70 21.10 16.53 13.72
N ARG A 71 20.69 16.18 12.50
CA ARG A 71 19.48 16.73 11.88
C ARG A 71 18.25 16.41 12.72
N ARG A 72 18.15 15.18 13.23
CA ARG A 72 17.04 14.73 14.06
C ARG A 72 16.94 15.51 15.37
N VAL A 73 18.05 15.71 16.08
CA VAL A 73 18.08 16.56 17.29
C VAL A 73 17.66 18.00 16.97
N THR A 74 18.06 18.51 15.80
CA THR A 74 17.66 19.86 15.35
C THR A 74 16.16 19.92 15.06
N LEU A 75 15.60 18.90 14.40
CA LEU A 75 14.17 18.78 14.11
C LEU A 75 13.34 18.71 15.40
N GLU A 76 13.78 17.92 16.39
CA GLU A 76 13.11 17.82 17.69
C GLU A 76 13.06 19.16 18.43
N LYS A 77 14.16 19.91 18.41
CA LYS A 77 14.22 21.27 18.97
C LYS A 77 13.33 22.24 18.20
N PHE A 78 13.31 22.15 16.87
CA PHE A 78 12.44 22.94 16.03
C PHE A 78 10.96 22.66 16.36
N TYR A 79 10.58 21.39 16.47
CA TYR A 79 9.23 20.95 16.82
C TYR A 79 8.81 21.43 18.22
N ALA A 80 9.67 21.26 19.23
CA ALA A 80 9.38 21.69 20.61
C ALA A 80 9.25 23.22 20.75
N LYS A 81 9.84 24.01 19.85
CA LYS A 81 9.65 25.47 19.81
C LYS A 81 8.37 25.88 19.09
N ASN A 82 7.81 24.98 18.28
CA ASN A 82 6.75 25.26 17.31
C ASN A 82 5.57 24.29 17.49
N HIS A 83 4.79 24.51 18.54
CA HIS A 83 3.55 23.76 18.80
C HIS A 83 2.39 24.22 17.91
N VAL A 84 2.56 24.10 16.60
CA VAL A 84 1.52 24.46 15.63
C VAL A 84 0.55 23.29 15.47
N ALA A 85 -0.75 23.56 15.54
CA ALA A 85 -1.78 22.55 15.30
C ALA A 85 -1.62 21.91 13.91
N GLY A 86 -1.75 20.58 13.84
CA GLY A 86 -1.56 19.80 12.62
C GLY A 86 -0.10 19.53 12.26
N LEU A 87 0.88 19.92 13.09
CA LEU A 87 2.26 19.49 12.97
C LEU A 87 2.52 18.31 13.91
N GLN A 88 3.00 17.20 13.35
CA GLN A 88 3.36 16.01 14.09
C GLN A 88 4.84 15.70 13.92
N LEU A 89 5.43 15.04 14.90
CA LEU A 89 6.80 14.53 14.82
C LEU A 89 6.78 13.01 14.76
N SER A 90 7.40 12.44 13.73
CA SER A 90 7.54 10.98 13.62
C SER A 90 8.35 10.41 14.79
N PRO A 91 7.98 9.25 15.35
CA PRO A 91 8.76 8.60 16.40
C PRO A 91 10.04 7.98 15.82
N VAL A 92 11.09 7.88 16.64
CA VAL A 92 12.34 7.18 16.27
C VAL A 92 12.79 6.25 17.40
N THR A 93 13.45 5.16 17.04
CA THR A 93 14.05 4.28 18.02
C THR A 93 15.36 3.68 17.48
N HIS A 94 16.35 3.55 18.36
CA HIS A 94 17.55 2.76 18.13
C HIS A 94 17.38 1.31 18.62
N ASN A 95 16.28 1.01 19.31
CA ASN A 95 16.02 -0.32 19.84
C ASN A 95 15.31 -1.18 18.79
N ARG A 96 15.98 -2.25 18.35
CA ARG A 96 15.44 -3.20 17.37
C ARG A 96 14.09 -3.79 17.80
N ALA A 97 13.92 -4.17 19.06
CA ALA A 97 12.67 -4.76 19.54
C ALA A 97 11.51 -3.76 19.45
N THR A 98 11.76 -2.48 19.73
CA THR A 98 10.76 -1.42 19.53
C THR A 98 10.41 -1.25 18.05
N ALA A 99 11.41 -1.22 17.16
CA ALA A 99 11.17 -1.13 15.72
C ALA A 99 10.40 -2.33 15.17
N VAL A 100 10.67 -3.54 15.67
CA VAL A 100 9.92 -4.76 15.33
C VAL A 100 8.48 -4.65 15.79
N ARG A 101 8.21 -4.19 17.02
CA ARG A 101 6.84 -3.96 17.49
C ARG A 101 6.08 -2.94 16.64
N TRP A 102 6.76 -1.87 16.20
CA TRP A 102 6.16 -0.91 15.26
C TRP A 102 5.83 -1.55 13.91
N LEU A 103 6.71 -2.40 13.39
CA LEU A 103 6.46 -3.15 12.16
C LEU A 103 5.32 -4.17 12.32
N GLU A 104 5.27 -4.89 13.44
CA GLU A 104 4.21 -5.86 13.74
C GLU A 104 2.83 -5.20 13.82
N ARG A 105 2.79 -4.00 14.39
CA ARG A 105 1.63 -3.13 14.45
C ARG A 105 1.53 -2.19 13.24
N SER A 106 2.17 -2.50 12.11
CA SER A 106 1.99 -1.74 10.87
C SER A 106 1.03 -2.48 9.94
N GLY A 107 0.17 -1.74 9.23
CA GLY A 107 -0.97 -2.33 8.54
C GLY A 107 -2.09 -1.36 8.17
N GLY A 108 -2.74 -1.59 7.03
CA GLY A 108 -3.69 -0.62 6.49
C GLY A 108 -2.97 0.69 6.16
N ALA A 109 -3.26 1.75 6.92
CA ALA A 109 -2.82 3.10 6.59
C ALA A 109 -1.33 3.41 6.89
N LEU A 110 -0.63 2.57 7.65
CA LEU A 110 0.83 2.63 7.79
C LEU A 110 1.48 1.47 7.05
N ASP A 111 2.30 1.79 6.06
CA ASP A 111 2.97 0.83 5.18
C ASP A 111 4.04 -0.03 5.86
N GLY A 112 4.63 0.45 6.96
CA GLY A 112 5.79 -0.16 7.61
C GLY A 112 6.69 0.86 8.29
N VAL A 113 7.97 0.50 8.47
CA VAL A 113 8.99 1.36 9.10
C VAL A 113 10.07 1.76 8.10
N ILE A 114 10.64 2.96 8.27
CA ILE A 114 11.79 3.43 7.49
C ILE A 114 13.05 3.27 8.35
N ALA A 115 13.97 2.43 7.89
CA ALA A 115 15.29 2.31 8.48
C ALA A 115 16.27 3.22 7.74
N LYS A 116 16.85 4.17 8.47
CA LYS A 116 17.89 5.11 7.99
C LYS A 116 19.16 4.89 8.79
N ARG A 117 20.33 4.98 8.15
CA ARG A 117 21.62 4.99 8.87
C ARG A 117 21.79 6.34 9.55
N SER A 118 22.03 6.37 10.85
CA SER A 118 22.07 7.61 11.66
C SER A 118 23.26 8.51 11.32
N ASN A 119 24.37 7.91 10.89
CA ASN A 119 25.62 8.61 10.59
C ASN A 119 25.72 9.11 9.14
N LEU A 120 24.67 8.96 8.33
CA LEU A 120 24.67 9.42 6.94
C LEU A 120 24.10 10.83 6.78
N GLU A 121 24.73 11.55 5.85
CA GLU A 121 24.22 12.79 5.26
C GLU A 121 22.92 12.57 4.49
N TYR A 122 22.22 13.65 4.16
CA TYR A 122 21.06 13.61 3.29
C TYR A 122 21.49 13.53 1.83
N ARG A 123 21.13 12.43 1.14
CA ARG A 123 21.52 12.19 -0.26
C ARG A 123 20.32 12.35 -1.18
N SER A 124 20.19 13.55 -1.75
CA SER A 124 19.11 13.86 -2.69
C SER A 124 19.21 12.99 -3.94
N GLY A 125 18.07 12.43 -4.37
CA GLY A 125 17.99 11.56 -5.56
C GLY A 125 18.52 10.14 -5.37
N GLU A 126 19.11 9.81 -4.21
CA GLU A 126 19.62 8.46 -3.91
C GLU A 126 18.69 7.68 -2.99
N ARG A 127 18.65 6.35 -3.18
CA ARG A 127 17.92 5.44 -2.28
C ARG A 127 18.76 5.09 -1.05
N ALA A 128 19.02 6.07 -0.18
CA ALA A 128 19.84 5.93 1.03
C ALA A 128 19.10 5.35 2.25
N MET A 129 17.84 4.96 2.10
CA MET A 129 16.99 4.43 3.17
C MET A 129 16.34 3.10 2.76
N ILE A 130 16.04 2.28 3.76
CA ILE A 130 15.38 0.99 3.58
C ILE A 130 13.95 1.09 4.12
N LYS A 131 12.97 0.86 3.25
CA LYS A 131 11.57 0.70 3.65
C LYS A 131 11.33 -0.76 4.01
N VAL A 132 11.04 -1.02 5.28
CA VAL A 132 10.74 -2.37 5.79
C VAL A 132 9.23 -2.44 5.96
N LYS A 133 8.59 -3.28 5.16
CA LYS A 133 7.14 -3.53 5.20
C LYS A 133 6.87 -4.93 5.72
N GLN A 134 5.71 -5.14 6.34
CA GLN A 134 5.22 -6.50 6.53
C GLN A 134 4.89 -7.12 5.18
N GLN A 135 5.40 -8.32 4.94
CA GLN A 135 4.98 -9.09 3.79
C GLN A 135 3.64 -9.75 4.11
N ARG A 136 2.60 -9.38 3.36
CA ARG A 136 1.27 -10.00 3.45
C ARG A 136 1.09 -10.96 2.28
N THR A 137 0.55 -12.14 2.57
CA THR A 137 0.17 -13.10 1.54
C THR A 137 -1.30 -13.49 1.69
N ALA A 138 -1.91 -13.85 0.57
CA ALA A 138 -3.25 -14.41 0.52
C ALA A 138 -3.23 -15.60 -0.45
N ASP A 139 -3.92 -16.66 -0.07
CA ASP A 139 -4.24 -17.78 -0.94
C ASP A 139 -5.51 -17.41 -1.73
N CYS A 140 -5.38 -17.37 -3.06
CA CYS A 140 -6.44 -16.99 -3.97
C CYS A 140 -6.75 -18.13 -4.93
N VAL A 141 -8.03 -18.27 -5.28
CA VAL A 141 -8.46 -19.16 -6.35
C VAL A 141 -8.16 -18.50 -7.69
N VAL A 142 -7.68 -19.27 -8.66
CA VAL A 142 -7.55 -18.81 -10.03
C VAL A 142 -8.87 -19.05 -10.76
N GLY A 143 -9.69 -18.01 -10.86
CA GLY A 143 -10.99 -18.07 -11.55
C GLY A 143 -10.91 -17.79 -13.06
N GLY A 144 -9.75 -17.34 -13.55
CA GLY A 144 -9.56 -17.03 -14.95
C GLY A 144 -8.12 -16.64 -15.30
N PHE A 145 -7.83 -16.42 -16.58
CA PHE A 145 -6.54 -15.89 -17.01
C PHE A 145 -6.66 -14.98 -18.24
N ARG A 146 -5.62 -14.21 -18.53
CA ARG A 146 -5.49 -13.41 -19.76
C ARG A 146 -4.26 -13.84 -20.54
N TYR A 147 -4.36 -13.86 -21.87
CA TYR A 147 -3.20 -14.03 -22.74
C TYR A 147 -2.30 -12.79 -22.74
N ALA A 148 -1.01 -13.00 -23.01
CA ALA A 148 -0.07 -11.93 -23.28
C ALA A 148 -0.36 -11.26 -24.64
N GLU A 149 -0.08 -9.96 -24.76
CA GLU A 149 -0.53 -9.15 -25.89
C GLU A 149 -0.07 -9.63 -27.28
N LYS A 150 1.12 -10.24 -27.36
CA LYS A 150 1.77 -10.60 -28.63
C LYS A 150 1.97 -12.10 -28.82
N LYS A 151 1.52 -12.91 -27.85
CA LYS A 151 1.75 -14.36 -27.82
C LYS A 151 0.57 -15.04 -27.18
N LYS A 152 0.13 -16.16 -27.76
CA LYS A 152 -0.92 -17.02 -27.18
C LYS A 152 -0.37 -17.85 -26.02
N VAL A 153 0.16 -17.15 -25.01
CA VAL A 153 0.63 -17.70 -23.74
C VAL A 153 0.03 -16.89 -22.60
N VAL A 154 -0.12 -17.49 -21.43
CA VAL A 154 -0.62 -16.80 -20.24
C VAL A 154 0.21 -15.56 -19.91
N GLY A 155 -0.47 -14.43 -19.76
CA GLY A 155 0.10 -13.13 -19.38
C GLY A 155 -0.22 -12.76 -17.93
N SER A 156 -1.40 -13.16 -17.43
CA SER A 156 -1.78 -12.96 -16.03
C SER A 156 -2.85 -13.94 -15.59
N LEU A 157 -2.83 -14.31 -14.31
CA LEU A 157 -3.88 -15.07 -13.63
C LEU A 157 -4.82 -14.10 -12.92
N LEU A 158 -6.13 -14.36 -13.01
CA LEU A 158 -7.17 -13.59 -12.35
C LEU A 158 -7.57 -14.30 -11.06
N LEU A 159 -7.54 -13.56 -9.97
CA LEU A 159 -7.59 -14.06 -8.61
C LEU A 159 -8.96 -13.80 -7.99
N GLY A 160 -9.47 -14.78 -7.25
CA GLY A 160 -10.73 -14.66 -6.53
C GLY A 160 -10.67 -15.16 -5.10
N LEU A 161 -11.57 -14.60 -4.28
CA LEU A 161 -11.87 -15.03 -2.92
C LEU A 161 -13.37 -15.29 -2.76
N TYR A 162 -13.69 -16.30 -1.96
CA TYR A 162 -15.07 -16.62 -1.58
C TYR A 162 -15.56 -15.65 -0.50
N ASP A 163 -16.78 -15.14 -0.68
CA ASP A 163 -17.52 -14.43 0.35
C ASP A 163 -18.34 -15.39 1.24
N ASP A 164 -19.05 -14.81 2.19
CA ASP A 164 -19.95 -15.50 3.13
C ASP A 164 -21.14 -16.19 2.44
N GLN A 165 -21.49 -15.75 1.23
CA GLN A 165 -22.52 -16.38 0.40
C GLN A 165 -21.98 -17.53 -0.45
N GLY A 166 -20.67 -17.80 -0.40
CA GLY A 166 -20.01 -18.81 -1.21
C GLY A 166 -19.81 -18.39 -2.67
N LEU A 167 -19.89 -17.09 -2.98
CA LEU A 167 -19.63 -16.56 -4.31
C LEU A 167 -18.15 -16.21 -4.46
N LEU A 168 -17.57 -16.64 -5.57
CA LEU A 168 -16.18 -16.36 -5.91
C LEU A 168 -16.10 -14.98 -6.56
N ASN A 169 -15.55 -14.01 -5.82
CA ASN A 169 -15.41 -12.61 -6.23
C ASN A 169 -14.01 -12.34 -6.75
N HIS A 170 -13.89 -11.66 -7.89
CA HIS A 170 -12.61 -11.23 -8.44
C HIS A 170 -11.98 -10.13 -7.58
N VAL A 171 -10.79 -10.42 -7.04
CA VAL A 171 -10.06 -9.54 -6.12
C VAL A 171 -8.84 -8.88 -6.75
N GLY A 172 -8.35 -9.36 -7.89
CA GLY A 172 -7.17 -8.80 -8.55
C GLY A 172 -6.50 -9.80 -9.47
N PHE A 173 -5.22 -9.57 -9.78
CA PHE A 173 -4.47 -10.42 -10.69
C PHE A 173 -3.00 -10.57 -10.27
N THR A 174 -2.33 -11.58 -10.80
CA THR A 174 -0.86 -11.69 -10.79
C THR A 174 -0.33 -11.93 -12.20
N SER A 175 0.76 -11.26 -12.57
CA SER A 175 1.45 -11.41 -13.87
C SER A 175 2.89 -11.89 -13.73
N ALA A 176 3.33 -12.20 -12.50
CA ALA A 176 4.69 -12.61 -12.17
C ALA A 176 4.93 -14.10 -12.47
N ILE A 177 4.66 -14.51 -13.71
CA ILE A 177 4.86 -15.89 -14.19
C ILE A 177 6.17 -15.93 -14.98
N PRO A 178 7.16 -16.76 -14.58
CA PRO A 178 8.41 -16.93 -15.31
C PRO A 178 8.18 -17.30 -16.78
N ALA A 179 8.92 -16.67 -17.70
CA ALA A 179 8.69 -16.84 -19.14
C ALA A 179 8.85 -18.30 -19.61
N SER A 180 9.74 -19.07 -18.97
CA SER A 180 9.97 -20.49 -19.23
C SER A 180 8.78 -21.38 -18.84
N GLU A 181 7.97 -20.97 -17.87
CA GLU A 181 6.83 -21.75 -17.37
C GLU A 181 5.53 -21.46 -18.15
N ARG A 182 5.46 -20.31 -18.80
CA ARG A 182 4.24 -19.86 -19.50
C ARG A 182 3.69 -20.84 -20.53
N PRO A 183 4.50 -21.52 -21.39
CA PRO A 183 3.95 -22.44 -22.38
C PRO A 183 3.20 -23.60 -21.74
N ARG A 184 3.85 -24.33 -20.82
CA ARG A 184 3.24 -25.46 -20.10
C ARG A 184 2.02 -25.01 -19.29
N LEU A 185 2.14 -23.91 -18.55
CA LEU A 185 1.01 -23.38 -17.79
C LEU A 185 -0.16 -22.98 -18.70
N THR A 186 0.10 -22.52 -19.92
CA THR A 186 -0.97 -22.18 -20.86
C THR A 186 -1.76 -23.43 -21.27
N GLU A 187 -1.09 -24.54 -21.52
CA GLU A 187 -1.75 -25.82 -21.84
C GLU A 187 -2.60 -26.31 -20.65
N ASP A 188 -2.02 -26.29 -19.45
CA ASP A 188 -2.72 -26.69 -18.22
C ASP A 188 -3.97 -25.83 -17.97
N LEU A 189 -3.88 -24.51 -18.15
CA LEU A 189 -5.02 -23.60 -17.97
C LEU A 189 -6.06 -23.77 -19.09
N GLN A 190 -5.63 -23.99 -20.34
CA GLN A 190 -6.55 -24.20 -21.46
C GLN A 190 -7.43 -25.44 -21.25
N ALA A 191 -6.88 -26.51 -20.69
CA ALA A 191 -7.64 -27.72 -20.33
C ALA A 191 -8.69 -27.48 -19.23
N LEU A 192 -8.55 -26.38 -18.47
CA LEU A 192 -9.45 -26.01 -17.38
C LEU A 192 -10.43 -24.89 -17.75
N ILE A 193 -10.47 -24.46 -19.02
CA ILE A 193 -11.40 -23.41 -19.47
C ILE A 193 -12.84 -23.86 -19.27
N GLN A 194 -13.54 -23.18 -18.37
CA GLN A 194 -14.93 -23.47 -18.03
C GLN A 194 -15.62 -22.22 -17.44
N PRO A 195 -16.68 -21.70 -18.09
CA PRO A 195 -17.52 -20.66 -17.51
C PRO A 195 -18.24 -21.12 -16.22
N PRO A 196 -18.55 -20.21 -15.29
CA PRO A 196 -18.37 -18.76 -15.39
C PRO A 196 -17.01 -18.26 -14.90
N GLY A 197 -16.19 -19.11 -14.29
CA GLY A 197 -14.93 -18.73 -13.64
C GLY A 197 -15.11 -18.01 -12.31
N PHE A 198 -15.83 -16.88 -12.31
CA PHE A 198 -16.23 -16.14 -11.12
C PHE A 198 -17.77 -16.17 -10.98
N THR A 199 -18.26 -16.40 -9.77
CA THR A 199 -19.71 -16.50 -9.49
C THR A 199 -20.29 -15.28 -8.78
N GLY A 200 -19.43 -14.41 -8.23
CA GLY A 200 -19.81 -13.10 -7.72
C GLY A 200 -19.36 -11.99 -8.66
N SER A 201 -18.55 -11.06 -8.14
CA SER A 201 -17.96 -9.98 -8.94
C SER A 201 -17.00 -10.51 -10.00
N ALA A 202 -17.22 -10.20 -11.27
CA ALA A 202 -16.36 -10.63 -12.38
C ALA A 202 -15.26 -9.60 -12.75
N PRO A 203 -14.14 -10.02 -13.37
CA PRO A 203 -13.17 -9.12 -13.99
C PRO A 203 -13.83 -8.24 -15.07
N GLY A 204 -13.44 -6.97 -15.14
CA GLY A 204 -13.97 -6.03 -16.15
C GLY A 204 -15.27 -5.31 -15.79
N GLY A 205 -15.72 -5.35 -14.53
CA GLY A 205 -16.84 -4.52 -14.05
C GLY A 205 -16.69 -3.01 -14.39
N PRO A 206 -17.80 -2.24 -14.45
CA PRO A 206 -17.85 -0.90 -15.05
C PRO A 206 -16.85 0.06 -14.39
N SER A 207 -15.84 0.48 -15.15
CA SER A 207 -14.84 1.48 -14.73
C SER A 207 -14.53 2.41 -15.90
N ARG A 208 -14.38 3.71 -15.60
CA ARG A 208 -13.97 4.75 -16.56
C ARG A 208 -12.58 4.50 -17.19
N TRP A 209 -11.81 3.56 -16.63
CA TRP A 209 -10.46 3.21 -17.06
C TRP A 209 -10.39 1.82 -17.72
N ASN A 210 -11.52 1.14 -17.93
CA ASN A 210 -11.53 -0.12 -18.66
C ASN A 210 -11.27 0.14 -20.14
N THR A 211 -10.21 -0.48 -20.66
CA THR A 211 -10.02 -0.67 -22.09
C THR A 211 -10.73 -1.94 -22.55
N GLU A 212 -11.02 -2.11 -23.83
CA GLU A 212 -11.52 -3.39 -24.40
C GLU A 212 -10.64 -4.58 -23.97
N ARG A 213 -9.33 -4.35 -23.81
CA ARG A 213 -8.33 -5.31 -23.33
C ARG A 213 -8.56 -5.79 -21.89
N SER A 214 -9.23 -4.98 -21.07
CA SER A 214 -9.57 -5.32 -19.68
C SER A 214 -10.71 -6.34 -19.62
N MET A 215 -11.46 -6.53 -20.72
CA MET A 215 -12.64 -7.39 -20.85
C MET A 215 -12.33 -8.78 -21.41
N ALA A 216 -11.23 -8.96 -22.14
CA ALA A 216 -10.86 -10.25 -22.74
C ALA A 216 -10.08 -11.13 -21.76
N TRP A 217 -10.73 -12.17 -21.23
CA TRP A 217 -10.14 -13.19 -20.36
C TRP A 217 -10.85 -14.52 -20.54
N GLU A 218 -10.15 -15.62 -20.23
CA GLU A 218 -10.69 -16.98 -20.30
C GLU A 218 -11.11 -17.44 -18.89
N PRO A 219 -12.37 -17.87 -18.69
CA PRO A 219 -12.83 -18.38 -17.41
C PRO A 219 -12.29 -19.78 -17.14
N LEU A 220 -11.96 -20.05 -15.88
CA LEU A 220 -11.42 -21.33 -15.46
C LEU A 220 -12.31 -22.00 -14.43
N LYS A 221 -12.38 -23.33 -14.48
CA LYS A 221 -12.90 -24.11 -13.36
C LYS A 221 -12.11 -23.74 -12.08
N PRO A 222 -12.77 -23.34 -10.97
CA PRO A 222 -12.11 -22.82 -9.78
C PRO A 222 -11.51 -23.95 -8.92
N VAL A 223 -10.47 -24.60 -9.44
CA VAL A 223 -9.77 -25.73 -8.79
C VAL A 223 -8.32 -25.42 -8.44
N LEU A 224 -7.76 -24.35 -8.99
CA LEU A 224 -6.38 -23.96 -8.77
C LEU A 224 -6.29 -22.89 -7.68
N VAL A 225 -5.37 -23.07 -6.74
CA VAL A 225 -5.07 -22.11 -5.69
C VAL A 225 -3.62 -21.66 -5.78
N VAL A 226 -3.42 -20.35 -5.62
CA VAL A 226 -2.10 -19.71 -5.64
C VAL A 226 -1.95 -18.82 -4.42
N GLU A 227 -0.80 -18.90 -3.76
CA GLU A 227 -0.39 -17.93 -2.75
C GLU A 227 0.21 -16.72 -3.46
N VAL A 228 -0.32 -15.54 -3.17
CA VAL A 228 0.16 -14.27 -3.72
C VAL A 228 0.53 -13.30 -2.62
N ARG A 229 1.57 -12.50 -2.86
CA ARG A 229 1.95 -11.36 -2.04
C ARG A 229 1.24 -10.11 -2.53
N TYR A 230 0.65 -9.38 -1.60
CA TYR A 230 -0.03 -8.10 -1.88
C TYR A 230 0.48 -7.01 -0.94
N ASP A 231 0.32 -5.75 -1.35
CA ASP A 231 0.72 -4.57 -0.56
C ASP A 231 -0.51 -3.99 0.16
N GLN A 232 -1.47 -3.51 -0.61
CA GLN A 232 -2.65 -2.78 -0.11
C GLN A 232 -3.95 -3.31 -0.71
N ILE A 233 -5.02 -3.18 0.06
CA ILE A 233 -6.39 -3.50 -0.32
C ILE A 233 -7.17 -2.19 -0.43
N THR A 234 -8.09 -2.09 -1.38
CA THR A 234 -9.03 -0.96 -1.47
C THR A 234 -10.42 -1.55 -1.71
N GLY A 235 -11.34 -1.31 -0.77
CA GLY A 235 -12.61 -2.03 -0.71
C GLY A 235 -12.37 -3.54 -0.54
N ARG A 236 -12.85 -4.35 -1.49
CA ARG A 236 -12.70 -5.82 -1.47
C ARG A 236 -11.68 -6.34 -2.51
N ARG A 237 -10.71 -5.51 -2.92
CA ARG A 237 -9.77 -5.83 -4.02
C ARG A 237 -8.34 -5.39 -3.72
N PHE A 238 -7.37 -6.09 -4.29
CA PHE A 238 -5.98 -5.66 -4.29
C PHE A 238 -5.82 -4.39 -5.12
N ARG A 239 -5.16 -3.37 -4.55
CA ARG A 239 -4.96 -2.06 -5.19
C ARG A 239 -4.01 -2.15 -6.39
N HIS A 240 -3.00 -3.01 -6.29
CA HIS A 240 -1.96 -3.20 -7.30
C HIS A 240 -1.89 -4.67 -7.74
N GLY A 241 -1.17 -4.93 -8.83
CA GLY A 241 -0.83 -6.30 -9.23
C GLY A 241 -0.09 -7.04 -8.11
N THR A 242 -0.46 -8.30 -7.90
CA THR A 242 0.12 -9.13 -6.83
C THR A 242 1.32 -9.92 -7.32
N GLY A 243 2.26 -10.23 -6.42
CA GLY A 243 3.40 -11.08 -6.71
C GLY A 243 3.07 -12.56 -6.49
N PHE A 244 3.33 -13.40 -7.49
CA PHE A 244 3.24 -14.85 -7.33
C PHE A 244 4.24 -15.34 -6.28
N VAL A 245 3.78 -16.16 -5.33
CA VAL A 245 4.66 -16.82 -4.35
C VAL A 245 4.81 -18.29 -4.71
N ARG A 246 3.71 -19.05 -4.74
CA ARG A 246 3.70 -20.49 -5.07
C ARG A 246 2.29 -21.00 -5.35
N TRP A 247 2.20 -22.14 -6.03
CA TRP A 247 0.97 -22.93 -6.11
C TRP A 247 0.65 -23.59 -4.76
N ARG A 248 -0.64 -23.78 -4.47
CA ARG A 248 -1.16 -24.39 -3.24
C ARG A 248 -2.06 -25.58 -3.55
N PRO A 249 -1.52 -26.68 -4.13
CA PRO A 249 -2.31 -27.89 -4.41
C PRO A 249 -2.84 -28.56 -3.13
N ASP A 250 -2.27 -28.19 -1.98
CA ASP A 250 -2.66 -28.64 -0.64
C ASP A 250 -3.92 -27.96 -0.10
N LYS A 251 -4.43 -26.91 -0.76
CA LYS A 251 -5.54 -26.09 -0.26
C LYS A 251 -6.81 -26.30 -1.07
N ASP A 252 -7.94 -26.50 -0.38
CA ASP A 252 -9.26 -26.49 -1.02
C ASP A 252 -9.59 -25.06 -1.46
N PRO A 253 -9.97 -24.81 -2.73
CA PRO A 253 -10.42 -23.50 -3.21
C PRO A 253 -11.42 -22.82 -2.27
N LYS A 254 -12.35 -23.56 -1.65
CA LYS A 254 -13.38 -22.99 -0.75
C LYS A 254 -12.81 -22.39 0.53
N GLN A 255 -11.58 -22.74 0.92
CA GLN A 255 -10.88 -22.15 2.07
C GLN A 255 -10.27 -20.77 1.74
N CYS A 256 -10.29 -20.35 0.48
CA CYS A 256 -9.76 -19.05 0.06
C CYS A 256 -10.84 -17.97 0.26
N THR A 257 -11.01 -17.49 1.49
CA THR A 257 -12.05 -16.53 1.87
C THR A 257 -11.48 -15.13 2.14
N TYR A 258 -12.33 -14.12 2.31
CA TYR A 258 -11.91 -12.75 2.67
C TYR A 258 -11.29 -12.63 4.07
N GLU A 259 -11.52 -13.58 4.98
CA GLU A 259 -11.04 -13.53 6.37
C GLU A 259 -9.52 -13.50 6.48
N GLN A 260 -8.82 -14.03 5.48
CA GLN A 260 -7.36 -14.01 5.42
C GLN A 260 -6.78 -12.61 5.16
N LEU A 261 -7.61 -11.68 4.66
CA LEU A 261 -7.16 -10.33 4.39
C LEU A 261 -7.07 -9.56 5.70
N ALA A 262 -5.85 -9.25 6.13
CA ALA A 262 -5.62 -8.50 7.36
C ALA A 262 -6.38 -7.15 7.31
N PRO A 263 -7.17 -6.81 8.35
CA PRO A 263 -7.89 -5.54 8.41
C PRO A 263 -6.93 -4.33 8.43
N GLU A 264 -7.44 -3.16 8.04
CA GLU A 264 -6.71 -1.90 8.19
C GLU A 264 -6.54 -1.54 9.67
N LEU A 265 -5.39 -0.97 10.07
CA LEU A 265 -5.17 -0.50 11.46
C LEU A 265 -6.05 0.70 11.81
N ARG A 266 -6.42 0.80 13.08
CA ARG A 266 -7.22 1.89 13.64
C ARG A 266 -6.31 2.96 14.29
N PRO A 267 -6.56 4.27 14.20
CA PRO A 267 -5.88 5.38 14.85
C PRO A 267 -5.85 5.36 16.36
N SER A 268 -6.76 4.67 17.02
CA SER A 268 -6.59 4.38 18.45
C SER A 268 -5.27 3.64 18.69
N GLU A 269 -4.89 2.76 17.77
CA GLU A 269 -3.60 2.04 17.78
C GLU A 269 -2.45 2.95 17.30
N LEU A 270 -2.73 4.00 16.52
CA LEU A 270 -1.74 5.03 16.17
C LEU A 270 -1.38 5.91 17.36
N LYS A 271 -2.34 6.34 18.17
CA LYS A 271 -2.07 7.10 19.41
C LYS A 271 -1.19 6.31 20.39
N GLU A 272 -1.46 5.00 20.54
CA GLU A 272 -0.60 4.10 21.32
C GLU A 272 0.80 3.90 20.70
N LEU A 273 0.94 3.92 19.37
CA LEU A 273 2.23 3.85 18.67
C LEU A 273 3.04 5.15 18.77
N PHE A 274 2.34 6.29 18.79
CA PHE A 274 2.93 7.63 18.81
C PHE A 274 3.05 8.23 20.22
N GLY A 275 2.51 7.58 21.24
CA GLY A 275 2.66 7.96 22.64
C GLY A 275 1.93 9.26 23.00
N THR A 276 0.69 9.43 22.53
CA THR A 276 -0.20 10.52 22.96
C THR A 276 -1.54 10.01 23.49
#